data_AF-A0A8S9Z5J0-F1
#
_entry.id   AF-A0A8S9Z5J0-F1
#
_cell.length_a   1.000
_cell.length_b   1.000
_cell.length_c   1.000
_cell.angle_alpha   90.00
_cell.angle_beta   90.00
_cell.angle_gamma   90.00
#
_symmetry.space_group_name_H-M   'P 1'
#
loop_
_entity.id
_entity.type
_entity.pdbx_description
1 polymer ?
#
loop_
_entity_poly.entity_id
_entity_poly.type
_entity_poly.pdbx_seq_one_letter_code
_entity_poly.pdbx_strand_id
1 'polypeptide(L)'
;MTHSLEKDQSLPPSKHDMMFSDINDEELKGIGQMMEIENLSVGKFSLPYFPVNSGKINSPNYRLMICLVCQKFKDPTAPIINVWFVVNTGSVCTFINEKTMKALSGSENVPDSMDVAIQDPNISIECYLSHSHFKEANVLGMMAMMQLGVTIEGMEGSGFSWRLTR
;
A
#
# COMPACT_ATOMS: atom_id res chain seq x y z
N MET A 1 28.72 14.87 4.40
CA MET A 1 28.30 14.70 5.81
C MET A 1 27.92 13.24 5.98
N THR A 2 28.69 12.52 6.77
CA THR A 2 28.54 11.09 7.04
C THR A 2 27.46 10.88 8.09
N HIS A 3 26.26 10.45 7.69
CA HIS A 3 25.26 9.91 8.61
C HIS A 3 25.69 8.51 9.05
N SER A 4 26.48 8.45 10.12
CA SER A 4 26.72 7.24 10.89
C SER A 4 26.23 7.51 12.31
N LEU A 5 25.47 6.56 12.85
CA LEU A 5 24.86 6.50 14.19
C LEU A 5 23.43 7.07 14.32
N GLU A 6 22.50 6.51 13.56
CA GLU A 6 21.26 6.09 14.21
C GLU A 6 21.24 4.57 14.13
N LYS A 7 21.37 3.90 15.28
CA LYS A 7 20.91 2.51 15.39
C LYS A 7 19.47 2.54 14.91
N ASP A 8 19.17 1.80 13.85
CA ASP A 8 17.82 1.65 13.33
C ASP A 8 16.88 1.26 14.49
N GLN A 9 16.18 2.25 15.04
CA GLN A 9 15.21 2.06 16.13
C GLN A 9 13.89 1.52 15.57
N SER A 10 13.77 1.37 14.25
CA SER A 10 12.60 0.77 13.66
C SER A 10 12.56 -0.73 13.98
N LEU A 11 11.35 -1.23 14.19
CA LEU A 11 11.16 -2.67 14.32
C LEU A 11 11.52 -3.32 12.97
N PRO A 12 12.25 -4.45 12.95
CA PRO A 12 12.40 -5.19 11.70
C PRO A 12 11.01 -5.63 11.20
N PRO A 13 10.83 -5.82 9.87
CA PRO A 13 9.54 -6.18 9.28
C PRO A 13 8.84 -7.33 10.02
N SER A 14 9.56 -8.43 10.30
CA SER A 14 9.06 -9.62 10.97
C SER A 14 8.59 -9.44 12.42
N LYS A 15 8.88 -8.29 13.04
CA LYS A 15 8.44 -7.94 14.41
C LYS A 15 7.28 -6.95 14.44
N HIS A 16 6.78 -6.50 13.29
CA HIS A 16 5.58 -5.67 13.26
C HIS A 16 4.35 -6.51 13.61
N ASP A 17 3.47 -6.00 14.47
CA ASP A 17 2.18 -6.63 14.73
C ASP A 17 1.11 -5.55 14.83
N MET A 18 0.54 -5.23 13.66
CA MET A 18 -0.48 -4.21 13.52
C MET A 18 -1.85 -4.84 13.64
N MET A 19 -2.71 -4.28 14.49
CA MET A 19 -4.08 -4.74 14.68
C MET A 19 -4.97 -4.22 13.54
N PHE A 20 -4.92 -4.87 12.38
CA PHE A 20 -5.73 -4.57 11.19
C PHE A 20 -6.61 -5.76 10.78
N SER A 21 -7.10 -6.53 11.76
CA SER A 21 -7.99 -7.68 11.52
C SER A 21 -9.34 -7.32 10.91
N ASP A 22 -9.70 -6.03 10.95
CA ASP A 22 -10.86 -5.46 10.28
C ASP A 22 -10.66 -5.29 8.77
N ILE A 23 -9.43 -5.31 8.28
CA ILE A 23 -9.12 -5.22 6.84
C ILE A 23 -8.83 -6.62 6.31
N ASN A 24 -9.89 -7.26 5.82
CA ASN A 24 -9.89 -8.60 5.24
C ASN A 24 -10.39 -8.58 3.79
N ASP A 25 -10.47 -9.75 3.16
CA ASP A 25 -10.95 -9.86 1.78
C ASP A 25 -12.36 -9.31 1.55
N GLU A 26 -13.27 -9.53 2.50
CA GLU A 26 -14.65 -9.05 2.41
C GLU A 26 -14.68 -7.52 2.49
N GLU A 27 -13.87 -6.94 3.37
CA GLU A 27 -13.76 -5.50 3.52
C GLU A 27 -13.11 -4.85 2.29
N LEU A 28 -12.02 -5.42 1.77
CA LEU A 28 -11.38 -4.94 0.53
C LEU A 28 -12.34 -5.01 -0.66
N LYS A 29 -13.16 -6.06 -0.74
CA LYS A 29 -14.22 -6.19 -1.74
C LYS A 29 -15.30 -5.13 -1.54
N GLY A 30 -15.75 -4.89 -0.31
CA GLY A 30 -16.75 -3.87 0.02
C GLY A 30 -16.30 -2.46 -0.34
N ILE A 31 -15.06 -2.11 0.03
CA ILE A 31 -14.44 -0.83 -0.37
C ILE A 31 -14.36 -0.72 -1.89
N GLY A 32 -13.90 -1.78 -2.56
CA GLY A 32 -13.76 -1.78 -4.01
C GLY A 32 -15.10 -1.61 -4.74
N GLN A 33 -16.17 -2.22 -4.24
CA GLN A 33 -17.53 -2.03 -4.77
C GLN A 33 -18.02 -0.60 -4.56
N MET A 34 -17.82 -0.03 -3.36
CA MET A 34 -18.27 1.32 -3.03
C MET A 34 -17.54 2.39 -3.86
N MET A 35 -16.26 2.17 -4.13
CA MET A 35 -15.40 3.11 -4.84
C MET A 35 -15.32 2.82 -6.34
N GLU A 36 -16.03 1.81 -6.83
CA GLU A 36 -15.99 1.34 -8.22
C GLU A 36 -14.58 0.98 -8.72
N ILE A 37 -13.71 0.54 -7.81
CA ILE A 37 -12.35 0.09 -8.09
C ILE A 37 -12.10 -1.22 -7.34
N GLU A 38 -12.36 -2.34 -8.01
CA GLU A 38 -12.16 -3.67 -7.44
C GLU A 38 -10.68 -3.92 -7.08
N ASN A 39 -10.44 -4.50 -5.90
CA ASN A 39 -9.09 -4.86 -5.46
C ASN A 39 -8.50 -5.96 -6.38
N LEU A 40 -7.23 -5.82 -6.76
CA LEU A 40 -6.51 -6.68 -7.70
C LEU A 40 -7.06 -6.66 -9.14
N SER A 41 -7.97 -5.74 -9.48
CA SER A 41 -8.42 -5.52 -10.85
C SER A 41 -7.29 -4.93 -11.72
N VAL A 42 -7.47 -4.98 -13.04
CA VAL A 42 -6.51 -4.40 -14.00
C VAL A 42 -6.34 -2.91 -13.74
N GLY A 43 -5.09 -2.49 -13.54
CA GLY A 43 -4.69 -1.10 -13.33
C GLY A 43 -3.96 -0.52 -14.54
N LYS A 44 -3.67 0.78 -14.47
CA LYS A 44 -2.85 1.48 -15.46
C LYS A 44 -2.14 2.67 -14.82
N PHE A 45 -0.82 2.75 -14.98
CA PHE A 45 -0.08 3.96 -14.64
C PHE A 45 -0.54 5.12 -15.53
N SER A 46 -0.98 6.21 -14.90
CA SER A 46 -1.50 7.40 -15.58
C SER A 46 -0.65 8.61 -15.20
N LEU A 47 -0.35 9.47 -16.17
CA LEU A 47 0.34 10.74 -15.94
C LEU A 47 -0.69 11.88 -15.80
N PRO A 48 -0.50 12.82 -14.84
CA PRO A 48 0.51 12.78 -13.79
C PRO A 48 0.24 11.65 -12.78
N TYR A 49 1.30 11.06 -12.20
CA TYR A 49 1.17 9.92 -11.28
C TYR A 49 0.42 10.29 -9.99
N PHE A 50 0.47 11.56 -9.60
CA PHE A 50 -0.23 12.15 -8.47
C PHE A 50 -0.93 13.46 -8.93
N PRO A 51 -2.00 13.90 -8.26
CA PRO A 51 -2.59 13.35 -7.03
C PRO A 51 -3.40 12.06 -7.26
N VAL A 52 -3.50 11.23 -6.22
CA VAL A 52 -4.42 10.09 -6.18
C VAL A 52 -5.60 10.44 -5.28
N ASN A 53 -6.79 10.51 -5.87
CA ASN A 53 -8.02 10.99 -5.22
C ASN A 53 -8.93 9.85 -4.70
N SER A 54 -8.46 8.61 -4.69
CA SER A 54 -9.19 7.43 -4.21
C SER A 54 -9.15 7.28 -2.69
N GLY A 55 -8.59 8.25 -1.96
CA GLY A 55 -8.46 8.20 -0.51
C GLY A 55 -9.82 8.25 0.17
N LYS A 56 -10.08 7.28 1.04
CA LYS A 56 -11.30 7.14 1.83
C LYS A 56 -10.95 6.90 3.31
N ILE A 57 -11.75 7.44 4.21
CA ILE A 57 -11.76 7.02 5.61
C ILE A 57 -12.76 5.87 5.75
N ASN A 58 -12.28 4.69 6.12
CA ASN A 58 -13.09 3.48 6.25
C ASN A 58 -13.55 3.26 7.69
N SER A 59 -14.86 3.28 7.89
CA SER A 59 -15.53 3.09 9.18
C SER A 59 -15.74 1.60 9.50
N PRO A 60 -15.87 1.20 10.77
CA PRO A 60 -15.96 2.04 11.97
C PRO A 60 -14.60 2.43 12.58
N ASN A 61 -13.49 1.81 12.16
CA ASN A 61 -12.18 2.02 12.77
C ASN A 61 -11.40 3.20 12.16
N TYR A 62 -12.04 3.99 11.31
CA TYR A 62 -11.50 5.20 10.66
C TYR A 62 -10.14 4.97 9.96
N ARG A 63 -9.99 3.83 9.27
CA ARG A 63 -8.76 3.50 8.55
C ARG A 63 -8.60 4.39 7.33
N LEU A 64 -7.41 4.95 7.12
CA LEU A 64 -7.09 5.68 5.89
C LEU A 64 -6.82 4.67 4.78
N MET A 65 -7.80 4.47 3.90
CA MET A 65 -7.70 3.56 2.77
C MET A 65 -7.41 4.33 1.49
N ILE A 66 -6.54 3.82 0.63
CA ILE A 66 -6.30 4.39 -0.70
C ILE A 66 -6.03 3.29 -1.72
N CYS A 67 -6.51 3.48 -2.94
CA CYS A 67 -6.22 2.59 -4.05
C CYS A 67 -5.05 3.13 -4.86
N LEU A 68 -3.99 2.33 -5.00
CA LEU A 68 -2.80 2.66 -5.77
C LEU A 68 -2.56 1.60 -6.84
N VAL A 69 -2.00 2.01 -7.97
CA VAL A 69 -1.63 1.09 -9.05
C VAL A 69 -0.30 0.44 -8.72
N CYS A 70 -0.20 -0.88 -8.81
CA CYS A 70 1.01 -1.63 -8.50
C CYS A 70 1.46 -2.50 -9.69
N GLN A 71 2.77 -2.63 -9.84
CA GLN A 71 3.42 -3.60 -10.73
C GLN A 71 4.69 -4.11 -10.06
N LYS A 72 5.07 -5.37 -10.29
CA LYS A 72 6.39 -5.86 -9.89
C LYS A 72 7.47 -5.00 -10.57
N PHE A 73 8.39 -4.46 -9.77
CA PHE A 73 9.33 -3.46 -10.26
C PHE A 73 10.26 -4.05 -11.35
N LYS A 74 10.51 -3.26 -12.41
CA LYS A 74 11.34 -3.64 -13.58
C LYS A 74 10.90 -4.94 -14.30
N ASP A 75 9.68 -5.40 -14.08
CA ASP A 75 9.09 -6.50 -14.82
C ASP A 75 7.94 -5.97 -15.70
N PRO A 76 8.21 -5.56 -16.95
CA PRO A 76 7.18 -5.03 -17.83
C PRO A 76 6.14 -6.09 -18.25
N THR A 77 6.42 -7.37 -18.00
CA THR A 77 5.50 -8.47 -18.29
C THR A 77 4.57 -8.79 -17.11
N ALA A 78 4.92 -8.33 -15.91
CA ALA A 78 4.06 -8.46 -14.74
C ALA A 78 2.78 -7.63 -14.92
N PRO A 79 1.64 -8.14 -14.42
CA PRO A 79 0.39 -7.41 -14.50
C PRO A 79 0.46 -6.10 -13.71
N ILE A 80 -0.22 -5.09 -14.22
CA ILE A 80 -0.47 -3.83 -13.52
C ILE A 80 -1.85 -3.96 -12.88
N ILE A 81 -1.93 -3.81 -11.56
CA ILE A 81 -3.17 -4.05 -10.79
C ILE A 81 -3.48 -2.91 -9.83
N ASN A 82 -4.75 -2.73 -9.51
CA ASN A 82 -5.21 -1.82 -8.46
C ASN A 82 -5.11 -2.51 -7.10
N VAL A 83 -4.49 -1.86 -6.11
CA VAL A 83 -4.30 -2.41 -4.77
C VAL A 83 -4.79 -1.40 -3.74
N TRP A 84 -5.69 -1.84 -2.87
CA TRP A 84 -6.12 -1.05 -1.70
C TRP A 84 -5.13 -1.21 -0.56
N PHE A 85 -4.65 -0.09 -0.03
CA PHE A 85 -3.73 0.01 1.09
C PHE A 85 -4.37 0.73 2.27
N VAL A 86 -4.07 0.26 3.48
CA VAL A 86 -4.14 1.08 4.70
C VAL A 86 -2.91 1.95 4.75
N VAL A 87 -3.07 3.28 4.83
CA VAL A 87 -1.95 4.18 5.11
C VAL A 87 -1.64 4.19 6.60
N ASN A 88 -0.43 3.78 6.96
CA ASN A 88 0.02 3.71 8.35
C ASN A 88 1.35 4.43 8.54
N THR A 89 1.28 5.70 8.95
CA THR A 89 2.47 6.52 9.25
C THR A 89 3.25 6.04 10.48
N GLY A 90 2.67 5.14 11.29
CA GLY A 90 3.35 4.49 12.42
C GLY A 90 4.20 3.29 12.03
N SER A 91 4.10 2.80 10.79
CA SER A 91 4.95 1.74 10.25
C SER A 91 6.01 2.34 9.33
N VAL A 92 7.29 2.02 9.55
CA VAL A 92 8.34 2.40 8.61
C VAL A 92 8.24 1.57 7.32
N CYS A 93 7.91 0.28 7.47
CA CYS A 93 7.86 -0.70 6.38
C CYS A 93 6.51 -0.71 5.67
N THR A 94 6.54 -1.03 4.38
CA THR A 94 5.36 -1.31 3.55
C THR A 94 5.15 -2.81 3.48
N PHE A 95 3.89 -3.24 3.59
CA PHE A 95 3.53 -4.65 3.56
C PHE A 95 2.45 -4.89 2.51
N ILE A 96 2.49 -6.04 1.87
CA ILE A 96 1.45 -6.50 0.96
C ILE A 96 1.07 -7.93 1.31
N ASN A 97 -0.23 -8.23 1.21
CA ASN A 97 -0.74 -9.54 1.55
C ASN A 97 -0.34 -10.61 0.51
N GLU A 98 -0.50 -11.87 0.89
CA GLU A 98 -0.15 -13.02 0.06
C GLU A 98 -0.79 -12.96 -1.34
N LYS A 99 -2.08 -12.58 -1.42
CA LYS A 99 -2.82 -12.50 -2.68
C LYS A 99 -2.26 -11.44 -3.62
N THR A 100 -1.86 -10.30 -3.08
CA THR A 100 -1.25 -9.21 -3.83
C THR A 100 0.13 -9.64 -4.35
N MET A 101 0.94 -10.31 -3.52
CA MET A 101 2.22 -10.86 -3.97
C MET A 101 2.06 -11.88 -5.10
N LYS A 102 1.09 -12.79 -4.99
CA LYS A 102 0.78 -13.77 -6.05
C LYS A 102 0.33 -13.08 -7.34
N ALA A 103 -0.56 -12.10 -7.22
CA ALA A 103 -1.05 -11.33 -8.37
C ALA A 103 0.09 -10.57 -9.08
N LEU A 104 1.01 -9.95 -8.34
CA LEU A 104 2.14 -9.20 -8.91
C LEU A 104 3.24 -10.12 -9.48
N SER A 105 3.47 -11.28 -8.87
CA SER A 105 4.53 -12.20 -9.27
C SER A 105 4.11 -13.21 -10.35
N GLY A 106 2.82 -13.48 -10.48
CA GLY A 106 2.29 -14.57 -11.32
C GLY A 106 2.69 -15.96 -10.82
N SER A 107 3.11 -16.07 -9.55
CA SER A 107 3.66 -17.29 -8.94
C SER A 107 2.90 -17.64 -7.67
N GLU A 108 2.65 -18.94 -7.45
CA GLU A 108 2.12 -19.44 -6.17
C GLU A 108 3.17 -19.45 -5.06
N ASN A 109 4.46 -19.43 -5.41
CA ASN A 109 5.55 -19.28 -4.45
C ASN A 109 5.68 -17.80 -4.05
N VAL A 110 5.39 -17.50 -2.78
CA VAL A 110 5.37 -16.15 -2.22
C VAL A 110 6.67 -15.88 -1.47
N PRO A 111 7.46 -14.86 -1.87
CA PRO A 111 8.67 -14.49 -1.15
C PRO A 111 8.34 -13.69 0.12
N ASP A 112 9.29 -13.60 1.05
CA ASP A 112 9.14 -12.76 2.26
C ASP A 112 9.11 -11.25 1.94
N SER A 113 9.70 -10.85 0.81
CA SER A 113 9.66 -9.48 0.29
C SER A 113 9.79 -9.44 -1.23
N MET A 114 9.36 -8.33 -1.84
CA MET A 114 9.58 -8.03 -3.25
C MET A 114 9.60 -6.52 -3.52
N ASP A 115 10.30 -6.12 -4.57
CA ASP A 115 10.26 -4.75 -5.09
C ASP A 115 9.03 -4.52 -5.96
N VAL A 116 8.29 -3.46 -5.65
CA VAL A 116 7.04 -3.07 -6.31
C VAL A 116 7.11 -1.61 -6.74
N ALA A 117 6.72 -1.32 -7.98
CA ALA A 117 6.36 0.03 -8.39
C ALA A 117 4.97 0.35 -7.85
N ILE A 118 4.85 1.35 -6.97
CA ILE A 118 3.58 1.80 -6.40
C ILE A 118 3.27 3.20 -6.95
N GLN A 119 2.21 3.29 -7.75
CA GLN A 119 1.67 4.48 -8.42
C GLN A 119 2.61 5.16 -9.44
N ASP A 120 3.91 5.22 -9.17
CA ASP A 120 4.95 5.71 -10.07
C ASP A 120 5.83 4.53 -10.52
N PRO A 121 5.83 4.16 -11.82
CA PRO A 121 6.59 3.03 -12.34
C PRO A 121 8.11 3.20 -12.24
N ASN A 122 8.61 4.40 -11.94
CA ASN A 122 10.03 4.69 -11.90
C ASN A 122 10.64 4.56 -10.50
N ILE A 123 9.82 4.33 -9.47
CA ILE A 123 10.26 4.26 -8.07
C ILE A 123 10.10 2.82 -7.55
N SER A 124 11.18 2.25 -7.03
CA SER A 124 11.18 0.93 -6.41
C SER A 124 10.82 1.07 -4.94
N ILE A 125 9.76 0.38 -4.51
CA ILE A 125 9.36 0.28 -3.11
C ILE A 125 9.54 -1.17 -2.66
N GLU A 126 10.33 -1.39 -1.62
CA GLU A 126 10.45 -2.71 -0.99
C GLU A 126 9.19 -2.98 -0.16
N CYS A 127 8.50 -4.08 -0.49
CA CYS A 127 7.30 -4.52 0.19
C CYS A 127 7.53 -5.88 0.85
N TYR A 128 7.15 -6.01 2.12
CA TYR A 128 7.25 -7.25 2.88
C TYR A 128 5.91 -8.01 2.90
N LEU A 129 5.95 -9.32 3.11
CA LEU A 129 4.74 -10.13 3.26
C LEU A 129 4.01 -9.73 4.54
N SER A 130 2.73 -9.39 4.43
CA SER A 130 1.88 -9.15 5.59
C SER A 130 1.73 -10.42 6.44
N HIS A 131 1.70 -10.27 7.77
CA HIS A 131 1.63 -11.41 8.69
C HIS A 131 0.81 -11.08 9.95
N SER A 132 0.76 -12.01 10.91
CA SER A 132 0.08 -11.83 12.21
C SER A 132 -1.35 -11.27 12.06
N HIS A 133 -1.70 -10.19 12.78
CA HIS A 133 -3.04 -9.60 12.80
C HIS A 133 -3.34 -8.67 11.61
N PHE A 134 -2.46 -8.60 10.61
CA PHE A 134 -2.66 -7.80 9.39
C PHE A 134 -2.35 -8.59 8.11
N LYS A 135 -2.29 -9.93 8.18
CA LYS A 135 -1.92 -10.82 7.06
C LYS A 135 -2.75 -10.63 5.78
N GLU A 136 -3.99 -10.12 5.92
CA GLU A 136 -4.92 -9.88 4.81
C GLU A 136 -4.90 -8.42 4.32
N ALA A 137 -4.24 -7.52 5.05
CA ALA A 137 -4.15 -6.11 4.70
C ALA A 137 -2.89 -5.82 3.87
N ASN A 138 -2.99 -4.85 2.96
CA ASN A 138 -1.82 -4.16 2.42
C ASN A 138 -1.63 -2.87 3.23
N VAL A 139 -0.39 -2.56 3.60
CA VAL A 139 -0.04 -1.42 4.44
C VAL A 139 0.97 -0.55 3.73
N LEU A 140 0.63 0.70 3.47
CA LEU A 140 1.56 1.69 2.95
C LEU A 140 2.28 2.35 4.14
N GLY A 141 3.56 2.02 4.28
CA GLY A 141 4.41 2.55 5.34
C GLY A 141 5.03 3.90 5.01
N MET A 142 5.62 4.52 6.03
CA MET A 142 6.20 5.85 5.96
C MET A 142 7.40 5.92 5.00
N MET A 143 8.23 4.87 4.90
CA MET A 143 9.36 4.87 3.96
C MET A 143 8.89 4.98 2.51
N ALA A 144 7.82 4.26 2.14
CA ALA A 144 7.26 4.36 0.80
C ALA A 144 6.67 5.74 0.52
N MET A 145 5.96 6.32 1.49
CA MET A 145 5.44 7.69 1.36
C MET A 145 6.56 8.71 1.12
N MET A 146 7.67 8.60 1.86
CA MET A 146 8.84 9.47 1.70
C MET A 146 9.53 9.26 0.35
N GLN A 147 9.70 8.01 -0.10
CA GLN A 147 10.29 7.68 -1.41
C GLN A 147 9.44 8.17 -2.57
N LEU A 148 8.11 8.07 -2.45
CA LEU A 148 7.16 8.60 -3.44
C LEU A 148 7.06 10.13 -3.39
N GLY A 149 7.56 10.78 -2.33
CA GLY A 149 7.52 12.23 -2.14
C GLY A 149 6.11 12.76 -1.90
N VAL A 150 5.27 12.01 -1.18
CA VAL A 150 3.83 12.32 -1.04
C VAL A 150 3.42 12.77 0.35
N THR A 151 2.38 13.61 0.41
CA THR A 151 1.68 14.04 1.62
C THR A 151 0.20 13.64 1.60
N ILE A 152 -0.40 13.55 2.78
CA ILE A 152 -1.85 13.36 2.94
C ILE A 152 -2.51 14.74 2.96
N GLU A 153 -3.47 14.97 2.06
CA GLU A 153 -4.20 16.22 1.97
C GLU A 153 -5.72 16.04 1.94
N GLY A 154 -6.43 17.11 2.31
CA GLY A 154 -7.89 17.18 2.15
C GLY A 154 -8.68 16.26 3.08
N MET A 155 -8.11 15.88 4.23
CA MET A 155 -8.80 15.09 5.23
C MET A 155 -9.85 15.96 5.94
N GLU A 156 -11.09 15.90 5.45
CA GLU A 156 -12.23 16.61 6.04
C GLU A 156 -13.08 15.66 6.88
N GLY A 157 -13.37 16.02 8.14
CA GLY A 157 -14.12 15.17 9.08
C GLY A 157 -15.54 14.82 8.64
N SER A 158 -16.14 15.60 7.74
CA SER A 158 -17.46 15.33 7.14
C SER A 158 -17.37 14.59 5.80
N GLY A 159 -16.24 14.65 5.12
CA GLY A 159 -16.08 14.21 3.72
C GLY A 159 -15.69 12.74 3.55
N PHE A 160 -15.20 12.08 4.62
CA PHE A 160 -14.68 10.70 4.60
C PHE A 160 -13.74 10.40 3.41
N SER A 161 -13.11 11.43 2.85
CA SER A 161 -12.28 11.39 1.65
C SER A 161 -11.03 12.24 1.88
N TRP A 162 -9.99 11.90 1.14
CA TRP A 162 -8.67 12.54 1.20
C TRP A 162 -7.86 12.13 -0.05
N ARG A 163 -6.66 12.68 -0.22
CA ARG A 163 -5.79 12.34 -1.36
C ARG A 163 -4.33 12.23 -0.96
N LEU A 164 -3.55 11.51 -1.76
CA LEU A 164 -2.09 11.64 -1.78
C LEU A 164 -1.68 12.63 -2.86
N THR A 165 -0.82 13.59 -2.53
CA THR A 165 -0.22 14.52 -3.51
C THR A 165 1.29 14.59 -3.34
N ARG A 166 1.97 15.00 -4.41
CA ARG A 166 3.37 15.47 -4.38
C ARG A 166 3.40 17.00 -4.33
#